data_AF-A0A2V4DHR6-F1
#
_entry.id   AF-A0A2V4DHR6-F1
#
_cell.length_a   1.000
_cell.length_b   1.000
_cell.length_c   1.000
_cell.angle_alpha   90.00
_cell.angle_beta   90.00
_cell.angle_gamma   90.00
#
_symmetry.space_group_name_H-M   'P 1'
#
loop_
_entity.id
_entity.type
_entity.pdbx_description
1 polymer ?
#
loop_
_entity_poly.entity_id
_entity_poly.type
_entity_poly.pdbx_seq_one_letter_code
_entity_poly.pdbx_strand_id
1 'polypeptide(L)'
;MAKIISPEIDSLLEQTSRSFYLTLKVLPTKIRGQIGLLYLLARLADTIADSASGNTNQLINNIKGYNQYAQGNLDDPPNLSELAKLQTNPDEAKLLENVREVVDSLSRFSDADQNRIRHCLDTIVSGQTLDLQRFGNVE
;
A
#
# COMPACT_ATOMS: atom_id res chain seq x y z
N MET A 1 20.39 9.86 8.97
CA MET A 1 19.58 10.23 7.79
C MET A 1 18.31 10.91 8.27
N ALA A 2 17.82 11.93 7.56
CA ALA A 2 16.57 12.59 7.91
C ALA A 2 15.41 11.61 7.68
N LYS A 3 14.68 11.27 8.75
CA LYS A 3 13.50 10.38 8.71
C LYS A 3 12.45 10.98 7.77
N ILE A 4 11.96 10.19 6.82
CA ILE A 4 10.90 10.59 5.89
C ILE A 4 9.54 10.40 6.56
N ILE A 5 9.33 9.21 7.12
CA ILE A 5 8.17 8.83 7.92
C ILE A 5 8.70 8.29 9.25
N SER A 6 9.01 7.00 9.37
CA SER A 6 9.67 6.34 10.53
C SER A 6 10.79 5.44 10.04
N PRO A 7 11.76 5.04 10.89
CA PRO A 7 12.83 4.13 10.48
C PRO A 7 12.34 2.86 9.79
N GLU A 8 11.26 2.27 10.31
CA GLU A 8 10.68 1.02 9.83
C GLU A 8 10.03 1.21 8.45
N ILE A 9 9.22 2.26 8.30
CA ILE A 9 8.53 2.62 7.05
C ILE A 9 9.51 3.10 5.98
N ASP A 10 10.52 3.88 6.38
CA ASP A 10 11.58 4.34 5.47
C ASP A 10 12.39 3.15 4.94
N SER A 11 12.64 2.14 5.78
CA SER A 11 13.30 0.90 5.37
C SER A 11 12.44 0.11 4.38
N LEU A 12 11.13 -0.01 4.62
CA LEU A 12 10.21 -0.67 3.68
C LEU A 12 10.20 0.05 2.33
N LEU A 13 10.20 1.38 2.32
CA LEU A 13 10.21 2.19 1.11
C LEU A 13 11.50 2.04 0.30
N GLU A 14 12.65 2.02 0.98
CA GLU A 14 13.95 1.82 0.35
C GLU A 14 14.10 0.42 -0.26
N GLN A 15 13.54 -0.60 0.41
CA GLN A 15 13.55 -2.00 -0.02
C GLN A 15 12.60 -2.27 -1.17
N THR A 16 11.35 -1.80 -1.08
CA THR A 16 10.32 -2.04 -2.11
C THR A 16 10.48 -1.15 -3.35
N SER A 17 11.21 -0.03 -3.27
CA SER A 17 11.41 0.84 -4.43
C SER A 17 12.63 1.76 -4.32
N ARG A 18 13.82 1.19 -4.59
CA ARG A 18 15.10 1.91 -4.52
C ARG A 18 15.14 3.18 -5.38
N SER A 19 14.66 3.11 -6.62
CA SER A 19 14.68 4.26 -7.54
C SER A 19 13.77 5.38 -7.05
N PHE A 20 12.55 5.06 -6.62
CA PHE A 20 11.61 6.07 -6.13
C PHE A 20 12.08 6.68 -4.81
N TYR A 21 12.64 5.87 -3.91
CA TYR A 21 13.23 6.35 -2.66
C TYR A 21 14.33 7.39 -2.88
N LEU A 22 15.17 7.21 -3.91
CA LEU A 22 16.15 8.24 -4.31
C LEU A 22 15.48 9.52 -4.81
N THR A 23 14.41 9.41 -5.61
CA THR A 23 13.62 10.56 -6.07
C THR A 23 13.02 11.35 -4.89
N LEU A 24 12.50 10.66 -3.87
CA LEU A 24 11.94 11.31 -2.68
C LEU A 24 12.96 12.20 -1.97
N LYS A 25 14.25 11.82 -1.96
CA LYS A 25 15.32 12.62 -1.33
C LYS A 25 15.49 14.00 -1.97
N VAL A 26 15.09 14.16 -3.23
CA VAL A 26 15.13 15.44 -3.96
C VAL A 26 13.92 16.33 -3.66
N LEU A 27 12.81 15.74 -3.20
CA LEU A 27 11.60 16.50 -2.88
C LEU A 27 11.78 17.42 -1.66
N PRO A 28 11.05 18.56 -1.62
CA PRO A 28 10.98 19.41 -0.42
C PRO A 28 10.55 18.59 0.81
N THR A 29 11.25 18.79 1.92
CA THR A 29 11.00 18.02 3.17
C THR A 29 9.53 18.07 3.62
N LYS A 30 8.82 19.17 3.34
CA LYS A 30 7.42 19.37 3.74
C LYS A 30 6.42 18.42 3.06
N ILE A 31 6.75 17.84 1.92
CA ILE A 31 5.84 16.96 1.14
C ILE A 31 6.37 15.53 0.99
N ARG A 32 7.63 15.29 1.37
CA ARG A 32 8.33 14.03 1.14
C ARG A 32 7.66 12.86 1.87
N GLY A 33 7.24 13.07 3.12
CA GLY A 33 6.60 12.04 3.93
C GLY A 33 5.24 11.63 3.35
N GLN A 34 4.43 12.60 2.95
CA GLN A 34 3.10 12.39 2.39
C GLN A 34 3.18 11.55 1.10
N ILE A 35 4.09 11.92 0.20
CA ILE A 35 4.29 11.19 -1.08
C ILE A 35 4.90 9.81 -0.83
N GLY A 36 5.86 9.69 0.09
CA GLY A 36 6.47 8.42 0.46
C GLY A 36 5.45 7.43 1.03
N LEU A 37 4.54 7.90 1.89
CA LEU A 37 3.52 7.04 2.49
C LEU A 37 2.48 6.64 1.45
N LEU A 38 1.97 7.58 0.66
CA LEU A 38 1.03 7.29 -0.42
C LEU A 38 1.60 6.24 -1.39
N TYR A 39 2.90 6.34 -1.70
CA TYR A 39 3.56 5.35 -2.53
C TYR A 39 3.53 3.94 -1.92
N LEU A 40 3.85 3.79 -0.63
CA LEU A 40 3.79 2.49 0.03
C LEU A 40 2.37 1.93 0.08
N LEU A 41 1.38 2.77 0.34
CA LEU A 41 -0.04 2.38 0.33
C LEU A 41 -0.47 1.90 -1.07
N ALA A 42 -0.10 2.64 -2.11
CA ALA A 42 -0.37 2.23 -3.49
C ALA A 42 0.39 0.93 -3.84
N ARG A 43 1.64 0.78 -3.38
CA ARG A 43 2.43 -0.44 -3.61
C ARG A 43 1.84 -1.65 -2.88
N LEU A 44 1.29 -1.47 -1.68
CA LEU A 44 0.54 -2.53 -1.00
C LEU A 44 -0.65 -3.01 -1.85
N ALA A 45 -1.44 -2.07 -2.38
CA ALA A 45 -2.57 -2.40 -3.23
C ALA A 45 -2.16 -3.13 -4.52
N ASP A 46 -1.07 -2.65 -5.14
CA ASP A 46 -0.42 -3.27 -6.31
C ASP A 46 0.02 -4.71 -6.01
N THR A 47 0.73 -4.92 -4.91
CA THR A 47 1.16 -6.26 -4.46
C THR A 47 -0.03 -7.20 -4.22
N ILE A 48 -1.14 -6.70 -3.65
CA ILE A 48 -2.37 -7.51 -3.50
C ILE A 48 -2.97 -7.84 -4.86
N ALA A 49 -3.09 -6.87 -5.77
CA ALA A 49 -3.69 -7.06 -7.09
C ALA A 49 -2.88 -8.03 -7.97
N ASP A 50 -1.55 -7.99 -7.86
CA ASP A 50 -0.61 -8.80 -8.66
C ASP A 50 -0.32 -10.17 -8.04
N SER A 51 -0.80 -10.47 -6.83
CA SER A 51 -0.57 -11.77 -6.18
C SER A 51 -1.15 -12.92 -7.01
N ALA A 52 -0.33 -13.95 -7.24
CA ALA A 52 -0.72 -15.17 -7.95
C ALA A 52 -1.58 -16.13 -7.09
N SER A 53 -2.69 -15.65 -6.51
CA SER A 53 -3.54 -16.46 -5.62
C SER A 53 -4.36 -17.54 -6.33
N GLY A 54 -4.42 -17.53 -7.66
CA GLY A 54 -5.28 -18.41 -8.45
C GLY A 54 -6.79 -18.19 -8.24
N ASN A 55 -7.17 -17.22 -7.40
CA ASN A 55 -8.56 -16.90 -7.07
C ASN A 55 -8.81 -15.39 -7.10
N THR A 56 -9.34 -14.92 -8.22
CA THR A 56 -9.64 -13.50 -8.45
C THR A 56 -10.63 -12.93 -7.43
N ASN A 57 -11.60 -13.71 -6.95
CA ASN A 57 -12.54 -13.25 -5.92
C ASN A 57 -11.83 -13.01 -4.58
N GLN A 58 -10.82 -13.82 -4.24
CA GLN A 58 -10.00 -13.60 -3.06
C GLN A 58 -9.20 -12.29 -3.18
N LEU A 59 -8.59 -12.01 -4.33
CA LEU A 59 -7.88 -10.75 -4.57
C LEU A 59 -8.82 -9.54 -4.45
N ILE A 60 -10.01 -9.61 -5.05
CA ILE A 60 -11.03 -8.55 -4.97
C ILE A 60 -11.45 -8.30 -3.52
N ASN A 61 -11.68 -9.36 -2.74
CA ASN A 61 -12.06 -9.21 -1.33
C ASN A 61 -10.92 -8.61 -0.50
N ASN A 62 -9.69 -9.06 -0.72
CA ASN A 62 -8.52 -8.55 0.00
C ASN A 62 -8.25 -7.08 -0.32
N ILE A 63 -8.27 -6.68 -1.60
CA ILE A 63 -7.99 -5.28 -1.98
C ILE A 63 -9.10 -4.33 -1.51
N LYS A 64 -10.37 -4.77 -1.54
CA LYS A 64 -11.49 -4.01 -0.98
C LYS A 64 -11.38 -3.87 0.53
N GLY A 65 -11.10 -4.95 1.25
CA GLY A 65 -10.89 -4.93 2.70
C GLY A 65 -9.72 -4.04 3.09
N TYR A 66 -8.61 -4.11 2.34
CA TYR A 66 -7.46 -3.24 2.50
C TYR A 66 -7.85 -1.75 2.33
N ASN A 67 -8.58 -1.40 1.27
CA ASN A 67 -9.00 -0.02 1.06
C ASN A 67 -9.95 0.43 2.18
N GLN A 68 -10.94 -0.38 2.57
CA GLN A 68 -11.85 -0.03 3.67
C GLN A 68 -11.09 0.26 4.97
N TYR A 69 -10.09 -0.55 5.30
CA TYR A 69 -9.22 -0.31 6.45
C TYR A 69 -8.40 0.99 6.29
N ALA A 70 -7.77 1.21 5.13
CA ALA A 70 -7.02 2.44 4.86
C ALA A 70 -7.88 3.72 4.91
N GLN A 71 -9.15 3.61 4.52
CA GLN A 71 -10.14 4.68 4.62
C GLN A 71 -10.64 4.92 6.06
N GLY A 72 -10.31 4.04 7.01
CA GLY A 72 -10.79 4.12 8.40
C GLY A 72 -12.20 3.57 8.60
N ASN A 73 -12.69 2.75 7.67
CA ASN A 73 -14.02 2.13 7.73
C ASN A 73 -13.99 0.72 8.37
N LEU A 74 -12.81 0.19 8.66
CA LEU A 74 -12.59 -1.05 9.41
C LEU A 74 -11.56 -0.78 10.51
N ASP A 75 -11.69 -1.49 11.63
CA ASP A 75 -10.75 -1.41 12.75
C ASP A 75 -9.50 -2.27 12.53
N ASP A 76 -9.62 -3.35 11.74
CA ASP A 76 -8.58 -4.32 11.47
C ASP A 76 -8.35 -4.53 9.96
N PRO A 77 -7.10 -4.72 9.51
CA PRO A 77 -6.80 -5.05 8.13
C PRO A 77 -7.25 -6.48 7.78
N PRO A 78 -7.46 -6.79 6.48
CA PRO A 78 -7.63 -8.17 6.05
C PRO A 78 -6.38 -9.00 6.37
N ASN A 79 -6.56 -10.31 6.55
CA ASN A 79 -5.42 -11.21 6.69
C ASN A 79 -4.75 -11.44 5.33
N LEU A 80 -3.57 -10.82 5.14
CA LEU A 80 -2.78 -10.92 3.92
C LEU A 80 -1.64 -11.96 4.01
N SER A 81 -1.54 -12.74 5.09
CA SER A 81 -0.42 -13.68 5.30
C SER A 81 -0.33 -14.77 4.23
N GLU A 82 -1.46 -15.23 3.69
CA GLU A 82 -1.43 -16.18 2.57
C GLU A 82 -0.91 -15.54 1.28
N LEU A 83 -1.26 -14.27 1.00
CA LEU A 83 -0.69 -13.56 -0.14
C LEU A 83 0.82 -13.30 0.05
N ALA A 84 1.24 -12.96 1.28
CA ALA A 84 2.65 -12.77 1.61
C ALA A 84 3.50 -14.01 1.30
N LYS A 85 2.99 -15.22 1.61
CA LYS A 85 3.66 -16.49 1.31
C LYS A 85 3.80 -16.78 -0.19
N LEU A 86 2.95 -16.18 -1.03
CA LEU A 86 2.98 -16.36 -2.48
C LEU A 86 3.95 -15.40 -3.18
N GLN A 87 4.42 -14.35 -2.49
CA GLN A 87 5.36 -13.40 -3.08
C GLN A 87 6.74 -14.02 -3.23
N THR A 88 7.30 -13.93 -4.43
CA THR A 88 8.69 -14.32 -4.71
C THR A 88 9.69 -13.27 -4.23
N ASN A 89 9.25 -12.01 -4.14
CA ASN A 89 10.02 -10.90 -3.60
C ASN A 89 9.82 -10.80 -2.08
N PRO A 90 10.86 -11.03 -1.25
CA PRO A 90 10.74 -11.00 0.20
C PRO A 90 10.37 -9.60 0.74
N ASP A 91 10.74 -8.53 0.03
CA ASP A 91 10.41 -7.17 0.45
C ASP A 91 8.92 -6.87 0.26
N GLU A 92 8.27 -7.45 -0.75
CA GLU A 92 6.82 -7.37 -0.96
C GLU A 92 6.05 -8.25 0.02
N ALA A 93 6.54 -9.45 0.32
CA ALA A 93 5.98 -10.29 1.38
C ALA A 93 5.96 -9.53 2.71
N LYS A 94 7.10 -8.94 3.07
CA LYS A 94 7.24 -8.11 4.27
C LYS A 94 6.31 -6.90 4.23
N LEU A 95 6.13 -6.28 3.07
CA LEU A 95 5.19 -5.16 2.93
C LEU A 95 3.77 -5.59 3.31
N LEU A 96 3.28 -6.73 2.78
CA LEU A 96 1.95 -7.27 3.11
C LEU A 96 1.81 -7.63 4.60
N GLU A 97 2.86 -8.18 5.21
CA GLU A 97 2.88 -8.50 6.64
C GLU A 97 2.80 -7.25 7.54
N ASN A 98 3.27 -6.10 7.04
CA ASN A 98 3.29 -4.84 7.78
C ASN A 98 2.15 -3.88 7.37
N VAL A 99 1.07 -4.39 6.76
CA VAL A 99 -0.08 -3.58 6.31
C VAL A 99 -0.64 -2.65 7.39
N ARG A 100 -0.75 -3.12 8.64
CA ARG A 100 -1.21 -2.32 9.78
C ARG A 100 -0.31 -1.13 10.02
N GLU A 101 1.00 -1.37 10.16
CA GLU A 101 1.97 -0.32 10.47
C GLU A 101 2.04 0.75 9.37
N VAL A 102 1.95 0.33 8.11
CA VAL A 102 1.93 1.26 6.97
C VAL A 102 0.67 2.11 6.99
N VAL A 103 -0.52 1.53 7.19
CA VAL A 103 -1.78 2.29 7.23
C VAL A 103 -1.84 3.21 8.45
N ASP A 104 -1.45 2.73 9.64
CA ASP A 104 -1.46 3.48 10.89
C ASP A 104 -0.54 4.71 10.84
N SER A 105 0.47 4.69 9.97
CA SER A 105 1.36 5.83 9.71
C SER A 105 0.64 7.06 9.12
N LEU A 106 -0.59 6.91 8.60
CA LEU A 106 -1.44 8.04 8.19
C LEU A 106 -1.68 9.02 9.34
N SER A 107 -1.87 8.52 10.57
CA SER A 107 -2.18 9.32 11.77
C SER A 107 -1.13 10.38 12.10
N ARG A 108 0.06 10.28 11.50
CA ARG A 108 1.20 11.17 11.72
C ARG A 108 1.13 12.45 10.89
N PHE A 109 0.24 12.49 9.90
CA PHE A 109 0.02 13.65 9.04
C PHE A 109 -1.20 14.45 9.49
N SER A 110 -1.30 15.71 9.04
CA SER A 110 -2.49 16.53 9.29
C SER A 110 -3.74 15.89 8.67
N ASP A 111 -4.93 16.18 9.21
CA ASP A 111 -6.20 15.68 8.66
C ASP A 111 -6.37 16.03 7.18
N ALA A 112 -5.91 17.23 6.78
CA ALA A 112 -5.93 17.67 5.39
C ALA A 112 -5.05 16.78 4.49
N ASP A 113 -3.85 16.42 4.94
CA ASP A 113 -2.96 15.51 4.21
C ASP A 113 -3.50 14.09 4.21
N GLN A 114 -4.01 13.60 5.34
CA GLN A 114 -4.64 12.28 5.44
C GLN A 114 -5.78 12.14 4.44
N ASN A 115 -6.67 13.13 4.35
CA ASN A 115 -7.78 13.13 3.40
C ASN A 115 -7.30 13.11 1.94
N ARG A 116 -6.23 13.85 1.62
CA ARG A 116 -5.65 13.84 0.26
C ARG A 116 -5.03 12.50 -0.09
N ILE A 117 -4.29 11.91 0.84
CA ILE A 117 -3.67 10.59 0.65
C ILE A 117 -4.76 9.52 0.47
N ARG A 118 -5.76 9.50 1.35
CA ARG A 118 -6.90 8.58 1.29
C ARG A 118 -7.69 8.69 -0.01
N HIS A 119 -7.97 9.92 -0.46
CA HIS A 119 -8.67 10.15 -1.72
C HIS A 119 -7.88 9.66 -2.94
N CYS A 120 -6.57 9.90 -2.96
CA CYS A 120 -5.71 9.41 -4.04
C CYS A 120 -5.61 7.88 -4.04
N LEU A 121 -5.44 7.28 -2.86
CA LEU A 121 -5.42 5.83 -2.69
C LEU A 121 -6.73 5.19 -3.15
N ASP A 122 -7.88 5.76 -2.77
CA ASP A 122 -9.20 5.26 -3.17
C ASP A 122 -9.37 5.25 -4.69
N THR A 123 -8.87 6.28 -5.36
CA THR A 123 -8.86 6.36 -6.83
C THR A 123 -8.03 5.24 -7.46
N ILE A 124 -6.82 5.00 -6.92
CA ILE A 124 -5.91 3.95 -7.41
C ILE A 124 -6.55 2.57 -7.21
N VAL A 125 -7.00 2.28 -5.99
CA VAL A 125 -7.57 0.96 -5.63
C VAL A 125 -8.88 0.70 -6.38
N SER A 126 -9.70 1.73 -6.62
CA SER A 126 -10.91 1.60 -7.42
C SER A 126 -10.58 1.15 -8.85
N GLY A 127 -9.55 1.72 -9.46
CA GLY A 127 -9.05 1.29 -10.78
C GLY A 127 -8.61 -0.18 -10.79
N GLN A 128 -7.74 -0.56 -9.85
CA GLN A 128 -7.25 -1.94 -9.73
C GLN A 128 -8.39 -2.94 -9.46
N THR A 129 -9.36 -2.56 -8.65
CA THR A 129 -10.54 -3.39 -8.36
C THR A 129 -11.38 -3.63 -9.61
N LEU A 130 -11.59 -2.59 -10.43
CA LEU A 130 -12.31 -2.72 -11.70
C LEU A 130 -11.55 -3.61 -12.69
N ASP A 131 -10.23 -3.48 -12.75
CA ASP A 131 -9.39 -4.31 -13.61
C ASP A 131 -9.46 -5.79 -13.20
N LEU A 132 -9.35 -6.10 -11.90
CA LEU A 132 -9.54 -7.46 -11.39
C LEU A 132 -10.92 -8.04 -11.73
N GLN A 133 -11.98 -7.23 -11.58
CA GLN A 133 -13.34 -7.65 -11.90
C GLN A 133 -13.53 -7.93 -13.41
N ARG A 134 -12.84 -7.17 -14.26
CA ARG A 134 -13.00 -7.24 -15.71
C ARG A 134 -12.10 -8.29 -16.36
N PHE A 135 -10.87 -8.43 -15.88
CA PHE A 135 -9.83 -9.22 -16.53
C PHE A 135 -9.35 -10.42 -15.69
N GLY A 136 -9.68 -10.49 -14.40
CA GLY A 136 -9.19 -11.57 -13.54
C GLY A 136 -9.86 -12.94 -13.77
N ASN A 137 -10.92 -13.02 -14.57
CA ASN A 137 -11.57 -14.30 -14.89
C ASN A 137 -11.25 -14.81 -16.31
N VAL A 138 -10.20 -14.29 -16.95
CA VAL A 138 -9.78 -14.77 -18.27
C VAL A 138 -8.93 -16.03 -18.05
N GLU A 139 -9.58 -17.19 -18.17
CA GLU A 139 -8.96 -18.51 -18.31
C GLU A 139 -8.17 -18.64 -19.62
#